data_AF-A0A453MAM6-F1
#
_entry.id   AF-A0A453MAM6-F1
#
_cell.length_a   1.000
_cell.length_b   1.000
_cell.length_c   1.000
_cell.angle_alpha   90.00
_cell.angle_beta   90.00
_cell.angle_gamma   90.00
#
_symmetry.space_group_name_H-M   'P 1'
#
loop_
_entity.id
_entity.type
_entity.pdbx_description
1 polymer ?
#
loop_
_entity_poly.entity_id
_entity_poly.type
_entity_poly.pdbx_seq_one_letter_code
_entity_poly.pdbx_strand_id
1 'polypeptide(L)'
;GVTLGGDRSKGTLVDVGLSQNVLVEQIVEQGKRVTVAMGTNRDLTPACVRKVVPQSSPSEEMGSYWGYKVRYASNLSGVINDSPYKVLLVRLL
;
A
#
# COMPACT_ATOMS: atom_id res chain seq x y z
N GLY A 1 5.89 -0.12 2.25
CA GLY A 1 6.94 -1.11 2.51
C GLY A 1 6.62 -2.45 1.90
N VAL A 2 7.52 -3.42 2.03
CA VAL A 2 7.35 -4.83 1.64
C VAL A 2 7.35 -5.70 2.90
N THR A 3 6.43 -6.65 3.00
CA THR A 3 6.35 -7.54 4.16
C THR A 3 7.50 -8.55 4.15
N LEU A 4 8.25 -8.63 5.24
CA LEU A 4 9.40 -9.53 5.39
C LEU A 4 9.03 -10.86 6.06
N GLY A 5 7.80 -11.00 6.54
CA GLY A 5 7.35 -12.13 7.37
C GLY A 5 7.33 -11.77 8.85
N GLY A 6 6.56 -12.50 9.64
CA GLY A 6 6.40 -12.22 11.06
C GLY A 6 5.75 -13.38 11.81
N ASP A 7 5.84 -13.33 13.12
CA ASP A 7 5.22 -14.31 14.01
C ASP A 7 3.72 -13.99 14.12
N ARG A 8 2.86 -15.01 13.94
CA ARG A 8 1.39 -14.87 14.04
C ARG A 8 0.93 -14.35 15.41
N SER A 9 1.77 -14.44 16.43
CA SER A 9 1.50 -13.92 17.77
C SER A 9 1.86 -12.44 17.98
N LYS A 10 2.67 -11.84 17.08
CA LYS A 10 3.20 -10.47 17.25
C LYS A 10 2.90 -9.52 16.09
N GLY A 11 2.50 -10.05 14.92
CA GLY A 11 2.21 -9.25 13.72
C GLY A 11 3.24 -9.46 12.60
N THR A 12 3.26 -8.56 11.63
CA THR A 12 4.13 -8.66 10.44
C THR A 12 5.23 -7.62 10.48
N LEU A 13 6.47 -8.00 10.18
CA LEU A 13 7.53 -7.02 9.95
C LEU A 13 7.48 -6.51 8.51
N VAL A 14 7.60 -5.20 8.35
CA VAL A 14 7.54 -4.51 7.06
C VAL A 14 8.81 -3.69 6.89
N ASP A 15 9.51 -3.94 5.78
CA ASP A 15 10.59 -3.08 5.32
C ASP A 15 9.98 -1.83 4.68
N VAL A 16 10.25 -0.66 5.28
CA VAL A 16 9.78 0.64 4.81
C VAL A 16 10.90 1.48 4.17
N GLY A 17 12.09 0.92 3.99
CA GLY A 17 13.26 1.62 3.46
C GLY A 17 13.91 2.59 4.46
N LEU A 18 13.66 2.41 5.75
CA LEU A 18 14.32 3.12 6.84
C LEU A 18 15.41 2.24 7.47
N SER A 19 16.15 2.78 8.45
CA SER A 19 17.23 2.04 9.13
C SER A 19 16.75 0.81 9.91
N GLN A 20 15.46 0.76 10.26
CA GLN A 20 14.83 -0.35 10.97
C GLN A 20 13.50 -0.73 10.33
N ASN A 21 13.18 -2.02 10.40
CA ASN A 21 11.90 -2.56 9.98
C ASN A 21 10.82 -2.21 11.01
N VAL A 22 9.60 -2.07 10.52
CA VAL A 22 8.46 -1.65 11.33
C VAL A 22 7.53 -2.84 11.57
N LEU A 23 7.08 -3.00 12.81
CA LEU A 23 6.08 -4.01 13.16
C LEU A 23 4.68 -3.46 12.88
N VAL A 24 3.88 -4.20 12.10
CA VAL A 24 2.47 -3.90 11.90
C VAL A 24 1.58 -4.93 12.59
N GLU A 25 0.47 -4.47 13.15
CA GLU A 25 -0.51 -5.30 13.86
C GLU A 25 -1.14 -6.37 12.94
N GLN A 26 -1.33 -6.04 11.66
CA GLN A 26 -1.98 -6.96 10.72
C GLN A 26 -1.05 -8.11 10.31
N ILE A 27 -1.58 -9.32 10.28
CA ILE A 27 -0.90 -10.49 9.70
C ILE A 27 -1.08 -10.44 8.19
N VAL A 28 0.02 -10.16 7.47
CA VAL A 28 0.05 -10.06 6.02
C VAL A 28 1.09 -11.05 5.50
N GLU A 29 0.76 -11.74 4.41
CA GLU A 29 1.71 -12.65 3.74
C GLU A 29 3.01 -11.93 3.38
N GLN A 30 4.12 -12.65 3.48
CA GLN A 30 5.44 -12.19 3.10
C GLN A 30 5.50 -11.80 1.61
N GLY A 31 6.30 -10.79 1.28
CA GLY A 31 6.52 -10.31 -0.09
C GLY A 31 5.44 -9.38 -0.64
N LYS A 32 4.40 -9.03 0.13
CA LYS A 32 3.34 -8.11 -0.29
C LYS A 32 3.75 -6.65 -0.06
N ARG A 33 3.45 -5.80 -1.04
CA ARG A 33 3.63 -4.35 -0.94
C ARG A 33 2.44 -3.73 -0.19
N VAL A 34 2.73 -2.98 0.88
CA VAL A 34 1.73 -2.36 1.76
C VAL A 34 2.02 -0.88 1.98
N THR A 35 0.96 -0.11 2.26
CA THR A 35 1.06 1.28 2.74
C THR A 35 0.94 1.26 4.26
N VAL A 36 1.92 1.84 4.96
CA VAL A 36 1.96 1.86 6.43
C VAL A 36 1.78 3.29 6.92
N ALA A 37 0.84 3.49 7.84
CA ALA A 37 0.67 4.78 8.50
C ALA A 37 1.70 4.93 9.63
N MET A 38 2.66 5.84 9.42
CA MET A 38 3.77 6.08 10.35
C MET A 38 3.44 7.11 11.45
N GLY A 39 2.26 7.76 11.41
CA GLY A 39 1.84 8.72 12.43
C GLY A 39 2.87 9.82 12.70
N THR A 40 2.84 10.38 13.92
CA THR A 40 3.74 11.46 14.36
C THR A 40 4.90 10.96 15.21
N ASN A 41 4.74 9.81 15.88
CA ASN A 41 5.79 9.18 16.65
C ASN A 41 6.89 8.65 15.71
N ARG A 42 8.15 9.01 15.97
CA ARG A 42 9.31 8.65 15.14
C ARG A 42 10.06 7.42 15.63
N ASP A 43 9.60 6.77 16.70
CA ASP A 43 10.17 5.54 17.23
C ASP A 43 9.90 4.41 16.23
N LEU A 44 11.00 3.86 15.70
CA LEU A 44 10.97 2.72 14.78
C LEU A 44 11.11 1.39 15.52
N THR A 45 11.16 1.42 16.85
CA THR A 45 11.29 0.21 17.65
C THR A 45 10.02 -0.65 17.53
N PRO A 46 10.13 -1.98 17.65
CA PRO A 46 8.99 -2.89 17.58
C PRO A 46 7.94 -2.66 18.68
N ALA A 47 8.26 -1.86 19.71
CA ALA A 47 7.31 -1.42 20.72
C ALA A 47 6.23 -0.49 20.15
N CYS A 48 6.54 0.27 19.07
CA CYS A 48 5.59 1.11 18.39
C CYS A 48 4.96 0.36 17.20
N VAL A 49 3.87 -0.35 17.49
CA VAL A 49 3.13 -1.10 16.47
C VAL A 49 2.40 -0.12 15.53
N ARG A 50 2.58 -0.32 14.23
CA ARG A 50 1.96 0.50 13.18
C ARG A 50 0.80 -0.23 12.51
N LYS A 51 0.09 0.51 11.66
CA LYS A 51 -1.08 0.00 10.94
C LYS A 51 -0.88 0.09 9.44
N VAL A 52 -1.25 -0.99 8.75
CA VAL A 52 -1.42 -1.02 7.30
C VAL A 52 -2.73 -0.32 6.97
N VAL A 53 -2.64 0.64 6.06
CA VAL A 53 -3.78 1.42 5.56
C VAL A 53 -4.02 1.12 4.08
N PRO A 54 -5.24 1.39 3.58
CA PRO A 54 -5.51 1.34 2.15
C PRO A 54 -4.48 2.14 1.33
N GLN A 55 -4.21 1.67 0.12
CA GLN A 55 -3.29 2.37 -0.78
C GLN A 55 -3.83 3.74 -1.23
N SER A 56 -5.15 3.95 -1.17
CA SER A 56 -5.80 5.22 -1.53
C SER A 56 -5.75 6.26 -0.42
N SER A 57 -5.63 5.85 0.86
CA SER A 57 -5.66 6.75 2.02
C SER A 57 -4.72 7.97 1.90
N PRO A 58 -3.44 7.84 1.48
CA PRO A 58 -2.56 9.00 1.35
C PRO A 58 -3.08 10.04 0.34
N SER A 59 -3.74 9.59 -0.72
CA SER A 59 -4.32 10.47 -1.73
C SER A 59 -5.66 11.03 -1.29
N GLU A 60 -6.52 10.23 -0.68
CA GLU A 60 -7.89 10.63 -0.31
C GLU A 60 -7.91 11.51 0.94
N GLU A 61 -7.09 11.20 1.95
CA GLU A 61 -7.12 11.87 3.24
C GLU A 61 -6.10 13.02 3.32
N MET A 62 -4.93 12.87 2.70
CA MET A 62 -3.84 13.85 2.77
C MET A 62 -3.61 14.61 1.46
N GLY A 63 -4.39 14.34 0.41
CA GLY A 63 -4.23 14.96 -0.91
C GLY A 63 -2.88 14.70 -1.57
N SER A 64 -2.13 13.70 -1.09
CA SER A 64 -0.76 13.43 -1.54
C SER A 64 -0.75 12.47 -2.71
N TYR A 65 0.03 12.79 -3.74
CA TYR A 65 0.22 11.87 -4.86
C TYR A 65 0.93 10.58 -4.39
N TRP A 66 0.30 9.44 -4.62
CA TRP A 66 0.78 8.13 -4.14
C TRP A 66 1.16 7.16 -5.27
N GLY A 67 1.59 7.71 -6.40
CA GLY A 67 1.95 6.93 -7.59
C GLY A 67 0.74 6.53 -8.43
N TYR A 68 0.94 5.53 -9.29
CA TYR A 68 -0.06 5.01 -10.21
C TYR A 68 -0.07 3.47 -10.20
N LYS A 69 -1.22 2.90 -10.52
CA LYS A 69 -1.36 1.46 -10.80
C LYS A 69 -1.32 1.25 -12.30
N VAL A 70 -0.52 0.27 -12.73
CA VAL A 70 -0.47 -0.17 -14.12
C VAL A 70 -1.31 -1.42 -14.25
N ARG A 71 -2.15 -1.47 -15.28
CA ARG A 71 -2.94 -2.65 -15.65
C ARG A 71 -2.73 -2.95 -17.12
N TYR A 72 -2.43 -4.20 -17.43
CA TYR A 72 -2.43 -4.69 -18.80
C TYR A 72 -3.86 -5.06 -19.23
N ALA A 73 -4.21 -4.74 -20.46
CA ALA A 73 -5.47 -5.13 -21.09
C ALA A 73 -5.18 -5.69 -22.47
N SER A 74 -5.80 -6.82 -22.81
CA SER A 74 -5.54 -7.54 -24.07
C SER A 74 -6.11 -6.82 -25.31
N ASN A 75 -7.04 -5.89 -25.11
CA ASN A 75 -7.67 -5.10 -26.17
C ASN A 75 -8.27 -3.81 -25.57
N LEU A 76 -8.71 -2.89 -26.46
CA LEU A 76 -9.28 -1.61 -26.05
C LEU A 76 -10.57 -1.76 -25.24
N SER A 77 -11.41 -2.75 -25.56
CA SER A 77 -12.66 -2.99 -24.82
C SER A 77 -12.37 -3.35 -23.35
N GLY A 78 -11.34 -4.16 -23.07
CA GLY A 78 -10.91 -4.49 -21.70
C GLY A 78 -10.29 -3.31 -20.94
N VAL A 79 -9.82 -2.27 -21.62
CA VAL A 79 -9.42 -1.02 -20.94
C VAL A 79 -10.65 -0.37 -20.30
N ILE A 80 -11.77 -0.36 -21.02
CA ILE A 80 -13.00 0.32 -20.60
C ILE A 80 -13.80 -0.54 -19.62
N ASN A 81 -14.11 -1.79 -19.99
CA ASN A 81 -15.03 -2.65 -19.23
C ASN A 81 -14.43 -3.14 -17.90
N ASP A 82 -13.12 -3.41 -17.86
CA ASP A 82 -12.45 -3.92 -16.65
C ASP A 82 -11.79 -2.78 -15.84
N SER A 83 -12.23 -1.54 -16.04
CA SER A 83 -11.73 -0.40 -15.29
C SER A 83 -12.25 -0.43 -13.84
N PRO A 84 -11.40 -0.10 -12.85
CA PRO A 84 -11.84 0.05 -11.46
C PRO A 84 -12.63 1.36 -11.21
N TYR A 85 -12.77 2.22 -12.22
CA TYR A 85 -13.39 3.54 -12.10
C TYR A 85 -14.72 3.61 -12.86
N LYS A 86 -15.71 4.29 -12.25
CA LYS A 86 -17.05 4.47 -12.83
C LYS A 86 -17.08 5.37 -14.07
N VAL A 87 -16.17 6.34 -14.16
CA VAL A 87 -16.10 7.31 -15.25
C VAL A 87 -14.71 7.24 -15.87
N LEU A 88 -14.68 7.11 -17.19
CA LEU A 88 -13.46 7.07 -17.99
C LEU A 88 -13.50 8.18 -19.04
N LEU A 89 -12.44 8.97 -19.09
CA LEU A 89 -12.20 9.93 -20.17
C LEU A 89 -11.10 9.36 -21.08
N VAL A 90 -11.47 9.00 -22.31
CA VAL A 90 -10.52 8.49 -23.31
C VAL A 90 -10.36 9.54 -24.39
N ARG A 91 -9.13 10.01 -24.61
CA ARG A 91 -8.79 10.94 -25.69
C ARG A 91 -8.18 10.16 -26.85
N LEU A 92 -8.88 10.08 -27.98
CA LEU A 92 -8.33 9.61 -29.25
C LEU A 92 -7.62 10.80 -29.92
N LEU A 93 -6.41 10.55 -30.42
CA LEU A 93 -5.60 11.51 -31.18
C LEU A 93 -6.03 11.53 -32.65
#